data_AF-A0AA97JWZ7-F1
#
_entry.id   AF-A0AA97JWZ7-F1
#
_cell.length_a   1.000
_cell.length_b   1.000
_cell.length_c   1.000
_cell.angle_alpha   90.00
_cell.angle_beta   90.00
_cell.angle_gamma   90.00
#
_symmetry.space_group_name_H-M   'P 1'
#
loop_
_entity.id
_entity.type
_entity.pdbx_description
1 polymer ?
#
loop_
_entity_poly.entity_id
_entity_poly.type
_entity_poly.pdbx_seq_one_letter_code
_entity_poly.pdbx_strand_id
1 'polypeptide(L)'
;MTWTSSMSSGYSSWEEESEEFFFTARTSFFRSPLGKANQSLQDVQKEKETHTYLTKEAVKEKIQIYNSDVTDKLKMTLNSNGVYTGFIKVQMELCRPITVWASMNPGKHIINNETAFYLPKGYVNTLHISSTNTVREVIEALLKKFLVADNPAKFALYKRCHREDQVYMCKLSETEHPLYLRLVAGPRTEMLSFVLREHETGEVLWEAFSLPELHNFLRILDREEDEQLQNLKRRYAAYRDKLEEALGEVWQPPG
;
A
#
# COMPACT_ATOMS: atom_id res chain seq x y z
N MET A 1 -34.76 8.89 59.77
CA MET A 1 -33.51 8.16 60.03
C MET A 1 -33.51 6.91 59.16
N THR A 2 -32.36 6.67 58.51
CA THR A 2 -31.81 5.41 57.96
C THR A 2 -32.49 4.68 56.77
N TRP A 3 -31.75 4.71 55.65
CA TRP A 3 -31.54 3.72 54.55
C TRP A 3 -31.75 2.23 54.92
N THR A 4 -32.02 1.29 53.99
CA THR A 4 -31.21 0.88 52.80
C THR A 4 -31.99 0.17 51.66
N SER A 5 -31.60 0.48 50.40
CA SER A 5 -31.24 -0.35 49.21
C SER A 5 -31.93 -1.72 48.93
N SER A 6 -32.29 -2.16 47.70
CA SER A 6 -31.66 -2.06 46.35
C SER A 6 -32.73 -2.20 45.22
N MET A 7 -32.83 -1.35 44.18
CA MET A 7 -32.19 -1.37 42.83
C MET A 7 -32.14 -2.77 42.14
N SER A 8 -32.48 -2.99 40.86
CA SER A 8 -32.46 -2.11 39.68
C SER A 8 -33.39 -2.62 38.55
N SER A 9 -33.97 -1.68 37.83
CA SER A 9 -34.66 -1.85 36.54
C SER A 9 -33.62 -1.78 35.42
N GLY A 10 -33.51 -2.83 34.61
CA GLY A 10 -32.65 -2.86 33.42
C GLY A 10 -33.49 -2.79 32.15
N TYR A 11 -33.65 -1.59 31.60
CA TYR A 11 -33.90 -1.38 30.18
C TYR A 11 -32.72 -2.01 29.42
N SER A 12 -32.97 -3.04 28.59
CA SER A 12 -31.93 -3.52 27.68
C SER A 12 -31.87 -2.63 26.46
N SER A 13 -30.70 -2.02 26.35
CA SER A 13 -30.25 -1.07 25.35
C SER A 13 -30.43 -1.61 23.95
N TRP A 14 -30.87 -0.71 23.09
CA TRP A 14 -30.67 -0.78 21.66
C TRP A 14 -29.16 -0.73 21.42
N GLU A 15 -28.60 -1.71 20.72
CA GLU A 15 -27.29 -1.59 20.09
C GLU A 15 -27.49 -1.73 18.58
N GLU A 16 -27.32 -0.58 17.94
CA GLU A 16 -27.11 -0.37 16.51
C GLU A 16 -25.84 -1.09 16.03
N GLU A 17 -25.92 -1.52 14.78
CA GLU A 17 -24.82 -1.60 13.81
C GLU A 17 -23.53 -2.33 14.22
N SER A 18 -23.40 -3.54 13.69
CA SER A 18 -22.11 -4.00 13.17
C SER A 18 -22.36 -4.71 11.84
N GLU A 19 -22.52 -3.92 10.77
CA GLU A 19 -22.28 -4.40 9.41
C GLU A 19 -20.79 -4.77 9.30
N GLU A 20 -20.46 -6.03 9.59
CA GLU A 20 -19.17 -6.61 9.23
C GLU A 20 -19.11 -6.74 7.70
N PHE A 21 -18.64 -5.68 7.03
CA PHE A 21 -18.22 -5.72 5.64
C PHE A 21 -16.99 -6.61 5.51
N PHE A 22 -17.19 -7.89 5.19
CA PHE A 22 -16.11 -8.74 4.72
C PHE A 22 -15.72 -8.33 3.30
N PHE A 23 -14.53 -7.76 3.16
CA PHE A 23 -13.90 -7.52 1.86
C PHE A 23 -13.48 -8.86 1.26
N THR A 24 -14.32 -9.43 0.40
CA THR A 24 -13.89 -10.52 -0.49
C THR A 24 -12.97 -9.94 -1.55
N ALA A 25 -11.73 -10.40 -1.62
CA ALA A 25 -10.82 -10.05 -2.70
C ALA A 25 -11.43 -10.51 -4.04
N ARG A 26 -11.84 -9.56 -4.89
CA ARG A 26 -12.28 -9.87 -6.25
C ARG A 26 -11.04 -10.20 -7.09
N THR A 27 -10.77 -11.48 -7.29
CA THR A 27 -9.84 -11.94 -8.31
C THR A 27 -10.63 -12.28 -9.57
N SER A 28 -10.43 -11.50 -10.63
CA SER A 28 -11.03 -11.73 -11.94
C SER A 28 -10.32 -12.88 -12.64
N PHE A 29 -10.93 -14.08 -12.59
CA PHE A 29 -10.50 -15.22 -13.38
C PHE A 29 -11.07 -15.16 -14.81
N PHE A 30 -10.20 -15.07 -15.81
CA PHE A 30 -10.53 -15.50 -17.17
C PHE A 30 -9.90 -16.87 -17.45
N ARG A 31 -10.72 -17.76 -18.00
CA ARG A 31 -10.40 -19.13 -18.42
C ARG A 31 -10.22 -19.17 -19.95
N SER A 32 -9.31 -20.05 -20.43
CA SER A 32 -9.30 -20.86 -21.69
C SER A 32 -8.00 -20.75 -22.53
N PRO A 33 -7.64 -21.71 -23.41
CA PRO A 33 -7.38 -23.14 -23.16
C PRO A 33 -6.03 -23.67 -23.76
N LEU A 34 -5.74 -24.92 -23.40
CA LEU A 34 -4.66 -25.89 -23.75
C LEU A 34 -3.96 -25.80 -25.15
N GLY A 35 -2.62 -25.97 -25.18
CA GLY A 35 -1.90 -26.35 -26.43
C GLY A 35 -0.35 -26.46 -26.40
N LYS A 36 0.16 -27.64 -26.01
CA LYS A 36 1.41 -28.35 -26.44
C LYS A 36 2.84 -27.81 -26.12
N ALA A 37 3.56 -28.72 -25.45
CA ALA A 37 4.99 -28.86 -25.11
C ALA A 37 6.08 -28.42 -26.12
N ASN A 38 7.21 -27.90 -25.61
CA ASN A 38 8.49 -28.63 -25.52
C ASN A 38 9.62 -27.86 -24.81
N GLN A 39 10.28 -28.58 -23.89
CA GLN A 39 11.72 -28.66 -23.59
C GLN A 39 12.62 -27.43 -23.81
N SER A 40 13.19 -26.89 -22.73
CA SER A 40 14.60 -27.18 -22.36
C SER A 40 15.02 -26.36 -21.13
N LEU A 41 15.36 -27.06 -20.05
CA LEU A 41 16.15 -26.56 -18.95
C LEU A 41 17.54 -26.18 -19.48
N GLN A 42 17.95 -24.92 -19.29
CA GLN A 42 19.35 -24.59 -19.08
C GLN A 42 19.49 -23.79 -17.81
N ASP A 43 20.16 -24.47 -16.90
CA ASP A 43 20.69 -24.05 -15.63
C ASP A 43 21.85 -23.05 -15.84
N VAL A 44 22.16 -22.32 -14.78
CA VAL A 44 23.43 -21.62 -14.52
C VAL A 44 23.64 -20.21 -15.13
N GLN A 45 23.67 -19.27 -14.17
CA GLN A 45 24.52 -18.08 -14.06
C GLN A 45 24.02 -16.70 -14.51
N LYS A 46 24.28 -15.78 -13.57
CA LYS A 46 24.20 -14.32 -13.60
C LYS A 46 22.81 -13.74 -13.32
N GLU A 47 22.51 -13.62 -12.02
CA GLU A 47 22.23 -12.28 -11.47
C GLU A 47 23.38 -11.35 -11.87
N LYS A 48 23.34 -10.89 -13.12
CA LYS A 48 23.91 -9.61 -13.47
C LYS A 48 22.85 -8.63 -13.06
N GLU A 49 23.13 -7.87 -12.02
CA GLU A 49 22.58 -6.54 -11.82
C GLU A 49 22.66 -5.79 -13.16
N THR A 50 21.62 -5.88 -13.99
CA THR A 50 21.52 -5.06 -15.19
C THR A 50 21.03 -3.68 -14.77
N HIS A 51 21.79 -3.02 -13.89
CA HIS A 51 21.82 -1.58 -13.83
C HIS A 51 22.31 -1.12 -15.20
N THR A 52 21.36 -0.90 -16.10
CA THR A 52 21.63 -0.36 -17.43
C THR A 52 21.85 1.13 -17.23
N TYR A 53 23.03 1.48 -16.70
CA TYR A 53 23.47 2.85 -16.57
C TYR A 53 23.52 3.44 -17.99
N LEU A 54 22.58 4.34 -18.28
CA LEU A 54 22.62 5.16 -19.48
C LEU A 54 24.02 5.78 -19.58
N THR A 55 24.63 5.71 -20.76
CA THR A 55 25.88 6.43 -21.05
C THR A 55 25.70 7.93 -20.78
N LYS A 56 26.77 8.66 -20.47
CA LYS A 56 26.69 10.09 -20.16
C LYS A 56 26.02 10.90 -21.28
N GLU A 57 26.26 10.52 -22.52
CA GLU A 57 25.68 11.10 -23.73
C GLU A 57 24.16 10.86 -23.77
N ALA A 58 23.72 9.62 -23.53
CA ALA A 58 22.31 9.26 -23.45
C ALA A 58 21.58 9.94 -22.28
N VAL A 59 22.24 10.15 -21.14
CA VAL A 59 21.69 10.94 -20.03
C VAL A 59 21.48 12.39 -20.45
N LYS A 60 22.47 12.99 -21.12
CA LYS A 60 22.37 14.37 -21.62
C LYS A 60 21.22 14.53 -22.61
N GLU A 61 21.10 13.62 -23.57
CA GLU A 61 20.00 13.60 -24.53
C GLU A 61 18.64 13.44 -23.85
N LYS A 62 18.49 12.46 -22.95
CA LYS A 62 17.25 12.29 -22.19
C LYS A 62 16.90 13.51 -21.36
N ILE A 63 17.86 14.22 -20.77
CA ILE A 63 17.60 15.45 -20.02
C ILE A 63 17.10 16.56 -20.95
N GLN A 64 17.63 16.66 -22.17
CA GLN A 64 17.15 17.63 -23.16
C GLN A 64 15.71 17.33 -23.57
N ILE A 65 15.39 16.07 -23.88
CA ILE A 65 14.02 15.62 -24.20
C ILE A 65 13.08 15.84 -23.01
N TYR A 66 13.52 15.48 -21.80
CA TYR A 66 12.74 15.72 -20.59
C TYR A 66 12.42 17.22 -20.45
N ASN A 67 13.42 18.08 -20.56
CA ASN A 67 13.27 19.53 -20.37
C ASN A 67 12.49 20.25 -21.49
N SER A 68 12.39 19.67 -22.70
CA SER A 68 11.50 20.17 -23.75
C SER A 68 10.04 19.86 -23.46
N ASP A 69 9.77 18.70 -22.85
CA ASP A 69 8.42 18.20 -22.59
C ASP A 69 7.87 18.66 -21.23
N VAL A 70 8.73 19.22 -20.37
CA VAL A 70 8.35 19.80 -19.08
C VAL A 70 7.46 21.02 -19.31
N THR A 71 6.23 20.94 -18.81
CA THR A 71 5.24 22.04 -18.86
C THR A 71 5.34 22.98 -17.66
N ASP A 72 5.91 22.52 -16.55
CA ASP A 72 6.14 23.34 -15.35
C ASP A 72 7.58 23.89 -15.31
N LYS A 73 8.01 24.48 -14.20
CA LYS A 73 9.39 25.00 -14.06
C LYS A 73 10.37 23.94 -13.50
N LEU A 74 9.95 22.68 -13.39
CA LEU A 74 10.68 21.62 -12.67
C LEU A 74 11.59 20.84 -13.63
N LYS A 75 12.60 21.53 -14.15
CA LYS A 75 13.59 20.97 -15.09
C LYS A 75 14.68 20.16 -14.38
N MET A 76 15.36 19.32 -15.15
CA MET A 76 16.57 18.63 -14.73
C MET A 76 17.82 19.37 -15.20
N THR A 77 18.88 19.33 -14.40
CA THR A 77 20.17 19.99 -14.68
C THR A 77 21.28 18.96 -14.61
N LEU A 78 22.11 18.88 -15.64
CA LEU A 78 23.30 18.03 -15.66
C LEU A 78 24.52 18.82 -15.18
N ASN A 79 25.21 18.32 -14.16
CA ASN A 79 26.44 18.92 -13.65
C ASN A 79 27.68 18.39 -14.39
N SER A 80 28.80 19.11 -14.28
CA SER A 80 30.08 18.74 -14.91
C SER A 80 30.66 17.41 -14.43
N ASN A 81 30.33 16.99 -13.21
CA ASN A 81 30.72 15.71 -12.63
C ASN A 81 29.90 14.52 -13.17
N GLY A 82 28.90 14.75 -14.02
CA GLY A 82 28.02 13.73 -14.59
C GLY A 82 26.82 13.39 -13.71
N VAL A 83 26.72 13.96 -12.51
CA VAL A 83 25.52 13.87 -11.67
C VAL A 83 24.50 14.87 -12.19
N TYR A 84 23.25 14.45 -12.32
CA TYR A 84 22.16 15.36 -12.65
C TYR A 84 21.24 15.56 -11.44
N THR A 85 20.62 16.73 -11.35
CA THR A 85 19.64 17.06 -10.33
C THR A 85 18.30 17.39 -10.98
N GLY A 86 17.23 17.29 -10.22
CA GLY A 86 15.90 17.59 -10.70
C GLY A 86 14.88 17.40 -9.61
N PHE A 87 13.61 17.38 -10.01
CA PHE A 87 12.51 17.33 -9.07
C PHE A 87 11.71 16.03 -9.22
N ILE A 88 11.26 15.52 -8.08
CA ILE A 88 10.24 14.48 -8.02
C ILE A 88 9.07 14.94 -7.17
N LYS A 89 7.87 14.53 -7.54
CA LYS A 89 6.64 14.72 -6.76
C LYS A 89 6.29 13.40 -6.11
N VAL A 90 6.20 13.39 -4.79
CA VAL A 90 5.83 12.21 -3.99
C VAL A 90 4.52 12.50 -3.28
N GLN A 91 3.50 11.71 -3.61
CA GLN A 91 2.23 11.72 -2.91
C GLN A 91 2.39 11.02 -1.57
N MET A 92 2.01 11.68 -0.49
CA MET A 92 2.05 11.14 0.87
C MET A 92 0.70 10.49 1.17
N GLU A 93 0.68 9.18 1.33
CA GLU A 93 -0.49 8.39 1.73
C GLU A 93 -0.16 7.67 3.06
N LEU A 94 -0.11 8.45 4.15
CA LEU A 94 0.15 7.94 5.50
C LEU A 94 -1.16 7.81 6.28
N CYS A 95 -1.36 6.69 6.98
CA CYS A 95 -2.59 6.40 7.72
C CYS A 95 -2.59 6.92 9.17
N ARG A 96 -1.47 7.47 9.66
CA ARG A 96 -1.27 7.66 11.11
C ARG A 96 -1.42 9.11 11.60
N PRO A 97 -1.84 9.28 12.87
CA PRO A 97 -1.49 10.46 13.65
C PRO A 97 0.03 10.54 13.76
N ILE A 98 0.65 11.57 13.18
CA ILE A 98 2.11 11.72 13.23
C ILE A 98 2.51 12.13 14.65
N THR A 99 3.33 11.33 15.33
CA THR A 99 3.96 11.72 16.59
C THR A 99 5.04 12.77 16.30
N VAL A 100 4.70 14.04 16.47
CA VAL A 100 5.64 15.16 16.27
C VAL A 100 6.48 15.33 17.52
N TRP A 101 7.82 15.36 17.39
CA TRP A 101 8.68 15.83 18.45
C TRP A 101 8.45 17.34 18.65
N ALA A 102 7.84 17.71 19.77
CA ALA A 102 7.65 19.11 20.12
C ALA A 102 9.01 19.83 20.13
N SER A 103 9.11 20.93 19.38
CA SER A 103 10.26 21.83 19.39
C SER A 103 10.65 22.17 20.83
N MET A 104 11.87 21.78 21.25
CA MET A 104 12.46 22.14 22.54
C MET A 104 12.63 23.66 22.61
N ASN A 105 11.62 24.35 23.15
CA ASN A 105 11.77 25.68 23.71
C ASN A 105 12.17 25.53 25.19
N PRO A 106 13.33 26.07 25.65
CA PRO A 106 13.75 25.97 27.03
C PRO A 106 12.95 26.97 27.86
N GLY A 107 11.82 26.56 28.43
CA GLY A 107 11.09 27.46 29.34
C GLY A 107 9.67 27.11 29.73
N LYS A 108 9.12 25.94 29.38
CA LYS A 108 7.79 25.56 29.86
C LYS A 108 7.67 24.07 30.16
N HIS A 109 7.59 23.75 31.45
CA HIS A 109 7.17 22.48 31.99
C HIS A 109 5.67 22.30 31.71
N ILE A 110 5.27 21.62 30.63
CA ILE A 110 3.86 21.26 30.38
C ILE A 110 3.80 19.92 29.64
N ILE A 111 3.36 18.89 30.37
CA ILE A 111 2.50 17.75 30.00
C ILE A 111 2.82 17.05 28.66
N ASN A 112 3.09 15.74 28.76
CA ASN A 112 3.09 14.77 27.66
C ASN A 112 1.82 14.91 26.80
N ASN A 113 1.84 15.79 25.80
CA ASN A 113 0.74 16.01 24.88
C ASN A 113 1.21 15.56 23.48
N GLU A 114 1.14 14.24 23.27
CA GLU A 114 1.16 13.60 21.96
C GLU A 114 0.04 14.21 21.10
N THR A 115 0.37 15.24 20.31
CA THR A 115 -0.60 15.91 19.45
C THR A 115 -0.56 15.24 18.08
N ALA A 116 -1.50 14.32 17.89
CA ALA A 116 -1.80 13.68 16.61
C ALA A 116 -2.09 14.72 15.52
N PHE A 117 -1.14 14.99 14.63
CA PHE A 117 -1.40 15.77 13.42
C PHE A 117 -1.69 14.81 12.26
N TYR A 118 -2.83 15.01 11.59
CA TYR A 118 -3.20 14.28 10.40
C TYR A 118 -2.67 15.02 9.17
N LEU A 119 -1.81 14.37 8.38
CA LEU A 119 -1.49 14.89 7.05
C LEU A 119 -2.74 14.74 6.17
N PRO A 120 -3.22 15.80 5.49
CA PRO A 120 -4.36 15.68 4.59
C PRO A 120 -4.10 14.59 3.54
N LYS A 121 -5.10 13.73 3.31
CA LYS A 121 -5.00 12.66 2.30
C LYS A 121 -4.63 13.28 0.95
N GLY A 122 -3.60 12.72 0.31
CA GLY A 122 -3.15 13.17 -1.01
C GLY A 122 -2.23 14.40 -1.02
N TYR A 123 -1.63 14.77 0.13
CA TYR A 123 -0.57 15.78 0.14
C TYR A 123 0.57 15.38 -0.81
N VAL A 124 0.95 16.28 -1.71
CA VAL A 124 2.07 16.05 -2.65
C VAL A 124 3.27 16.87 -2.22
N ASN A 125 4.38 16.21 -1.93
CA ASN A 125 5.65 16.85 -1.63
C ASN A 125 6.53 16.90 -2.88
N THR A 126 7.04 18.08 -3.24
CA THR A 126 8.02 18.23 -4.31
C THR A 126 9.41 18.30 -3.70
N LEU A 127 10.28 17.37 -4.09
CA LEU A 127 11.67 17.29 -3.63
C LEU A 127 12.61 17.65 -4.76
N HIS A 128 13.65 18.42 -4.47
CA HIS A 128 14.80 18.58 -5.36
C HIS A 128 15.88 17.60 -4.92
N ILE A 129 16.23 16.67 -5.79
CA ILE A 129 17.17 15.57 -5.51
C ILE A 129 18.20 15.43 -6.63
N SER A 130 19.24 14.64 -6.38
CA SER A 130 20.28 14.26 -7.33
C SER A 130 20.08 12.84 -7.85
N SER A 131 20.77 12.49 -8.92
CA SER A 131 20.73 11.17 -9.55
C SER A 131 21.31 10.07 -8.67
N THR A 132 22.09 10.41 -7.64
CA THR A 132 22.68 9.46 -6.70
C THR A 132 21.77 9.19 -5.50
N ASN A 133 20.73 10.01 -5.28
CA ASN A 133 19.84 9.77 -4.14
C ASN A 133 19.08 8.46 -4.32
N THR A 134 19.08 7.66 -3.25
CA THR A 134 18.40 6.37 -3.22
C THR A 134 16.95 6.52 -2.72
N VAL A 135 16.13 5.50 -2.95
CA VAL A 135 14.78 5.42 -2.40
C VAL A 135 14.81 5.56 -0.87
N ARG A 136 15.75 4.88 -0.20
CA ARG A 136 15.91 4.96 1.25
C ARG A 136 16.13 6.39 1.74
N GLU A 137 17.07 7.11 1.13
CA GLU A 137 17.35 8.50 1.48
C GLU A 137 16.14 9.41 1.25
N VAL A 138 15.39 9.16 0.17
CA VAL A 138 14.15 9.91 -0.11
C VAL A 138 13.09 9.65 0.97
N ILE A 139 12.92 8.40 1.41
CA ILE A 139 12.01 8.05 2.51
C ILE A 139 12.44 8.75 3.79
N GLU A 140 13.71 8.61 4.20
CA GLU A 140 14.24 9.24 5.41
C GLU A 140 14.09 10.77 5.40
N ALA A 141 14.37 11.41 4.26
CA ALA A 141 14.21 12.85 4.09
C ALA A 141 12.74 13.31 4.18
N LEU A 142 11.82 12.53 3.61
CA LEU A 142 10.38 12.81 3.70
C LEU A 142 9.90 12.69 5.15
N LEU A 143 10.19 11.57 5.82
CA LEU A 143 9.76 11.33 7.19
C LEU A 143 10.30 12.40 8.14
N LYS A 144 11.58 12.78 8.01
CA LYS A 144 12.19 13.87 8.77
C LYS A 144 11.50 15.21 8.51
N LYS A 145 11.17 15.53 7.26
CA LYS A 145 10.48 16.78 6.90
C LYS A 145 9.08 16.87 7.49
N PHE A 146 8.38 15.75 7.63
CA PHE A 146 7.06 15.69 8.27
C PHE A 146 7.11 15.34 9.76
N LEU A 147 8.31 15.30 10.36
CA LEU A 147 8.52 15.00 11.78
C LEU A 147 7.90 13.65 12.21
N VAL A 148 7.93 12.66 11.30
CA VAL A 148 7.47 11.30 11.58
C VAL A 148 8.55 10.57 12.38
N ALA A 149 8.21 10.17 13.61
CA ALA A 149 9.12 9.47 14.53
C ALA A 149 9.22 7.96 14.30
N ASP A 150 8.34 7.38 13.48
CA ASP A 150 8.35 5.95 13.16
C ASP A 150 9.62 5.51 12.42
N ASN A 151 9.95 4.22 12.54
CA ASN A 151 11.08 3.61 11.83
C ASN A 151 10.87 3.73 10.29
N PRO A 152 11.85 4.26 9.52
CA PRO A 152 11.76 4.37 8.07
C PRO A 152 11.47 3.03 7.37
N ALA A 153 11.87 1.90 7.95
CA ALA A 153 11.58 0.57 7.42
C ALA A 153 10.08 0.21 7.40
N LYS A 154 9.23 0.93 8.15
CA LYS A 154 7.76 0.80 8.07
C LYS A 154 7.17 1.50 6.85
N PHE A 155 7.97 2.22 6.08
CA PHE A 155 7.48 2.96 4.93
C PHE A 155 8.13 2.43 3.66
N ALA A 156 7.39 2.50 2.57
CA ALA A 156 7.89 2.13 1.26
C ALA A 156 7.47 3.17 0.22
N LEU A 157 8.39 3.44 -0.70
CA LEU A 157 8.12 4.28 -1.86
C LEU A 157 7.65 3.37 -3.00
N TYR A 158 6.48 3.68 -3.55
CA TYR A 158 5.90 2.96 -4.67
C TYR A 158 6.00 3.81 -5.94
N LYS A 159 6.27 3.16 -7.07
CA LYS A 159 5.99 3.72 -8.40
C LYS A 159 4.58 3.34 -8.80
N ARG A 160 3.82 4.31 -9.29
CA ARG A 160 2.49 4.13 -9.87
C ARG A 160 2.56 4.49 -11.36
N CYS A 161 2.29 3.52 -12.23
CA CYS A 161 2.39 3.64 -13.69
C CYS A 161 1.06 3.25 -14.34
N HIS A 162 0.73 3.88 -15.47
CA HIS A 162 -0.44 3.52 -16.26
C HIS A 162 -0.03 2.62 -17.44
N ARG A 163 -0.71 1.47 -17.60
CA ARG A 163 -0.52 0.57 -18.75
C ARG A 163 -1.87 -0.04 -19.13
N GLU A 164 -2.24 0.02 -20.41
CA GLU A 164 -3.43 -0.65 -20.96
C GLU A 164 -4.74 -0.33 -20.20
N ASP A 165 -4.93 0.95 -19.82
CA ASP A 165 -6.08 1.44 -19.02
C ASP A 165 -6.15 0.93 -17.56
N GLN A 166 -5.08 0.30 -17.08
CA GLN A 166 -4.93 -0.14 -15.69
C GLN A 166 -3.79 0.61 -14.99
N VAL A 167 -4.00 0.91 -13.71
CA VAL A 167 -3.00 1.55 -12.85
C VAL A 167 -2.26 0.46 -12.07
N TYR A 168 -0.96 0.32 -12.34
CA TYR A 168 -0.08 -0.59 -11.62
C TYR A 168 0.68 0.17 -10.53
N MET A 169 0.82 -0.44 -9.37
CA MET A 169 1.68 0.04 -8.29
C MET A 169 2.72 -1.02 -7.94
N CYS A 170 3.99 -0.62 -7.89
CA CYS A 170 5.10 -1.50 -7.52
C CYS A 170 5.94 -0.83 -6.44
N LYS A 171 6.32 -1.60 -5.42
CA LYS A 171 7.30 -1.16 -4.41
C LYS A 171 8.66 -0.98 -5.08
N LEU A 172 9.32 0.14 -4.78
CA LEU A 172 10.70 0.38 -5.20
C LEU A 172 11.66 -0.23 -4.19
N SER A 173 12.78 -0.76 -4.69
CA SER A 173 13.89 -1.22 -3.85
C SER A 173 14.57 -0.02 -3.18
N GLU A 174 15.04 -0.20 -1.95
CA GLU A 174 15.73 0.84 -1.18
C GLU A 174 16.97 1.42 -1.89
N THR A 175 17.60 0.63 -2.76
CA THR A 175 18.81 1.00 -3.52
C THR A 175 18.52 1.65 -4.87
N GLU A 176 17.27 1.65 -5.34
CA GLU A 176 16.91 2.29 -6.61
C GLU A 176 17.03 3.82 -6.52
N HIS A 177 17.11 4.47 -7.68
CA HIS A 177 17.27 5.92 -7.80
C HIS A 177 16.01 6.58 -8.39
N PRO A 178 15.16 7.24 -7.58
CA PRO A 178 13.89 7.79 -8.05
C PRO A 178 14.02 8.82 -9.17
N LEU A 179 15.08 9.64 -9.15
CA LEU A 179 15.31 10.64 -10.19
C LEU A 179 15.64 10.00 -11.55
N TYR A 180 16.36 8.88 -11.55
CA TYR A 180 16.63 8.11 -12.76
C TYR A 180 15.33 7.56 -13.36
N LEU A 181 14.46 6.97 -12.52
CA LEU A 181 13.16 6.48 -12.96
C LEU A 181 12.31 7.60 -13.57
N ARG A 182 12.32 8.79 -12.95
CA ARG A 182 11.66 9.99 -13.49
C ARG A 182 12.24 10.42 -14.83
N LEU A 183 13.56 10.42 -15.00
CA LEU A 183 14.20 10.79 -16.25
C LEU A 183 13.84 9.82 -17.38
N VAL A 184 13.79 8.51 -17.08
CA VAL A 184 13.45 7.49 -18.06
C VAL A 184 11.98 7.55 -18.48
N ALA A 185 11.07 7.77 -17.52
CA ALA A 185 9.63 7.85 -17.77
C ALA A 185 9.17 9.21 -18.32
N GLY A 186 9.93 10.28 -18.15
CA GLY A 186 9.55 11.62 -18.58
C GLY A 186 8.76 12.42 -17.53
N PRO A 187 8.41 13.68 -17.85
CA PRO A 187 7.84 14.62 -16.88
C PRO A 187 6.36 14.39 -16.57
N ARG A 188 5.65 13.60 -17.39
CA ARG A 188 4.21 13.36 -17.22
C ARG A 188 3.93 12.51 -15.98
N THR A 189 3.05 13.02 -15.11
CA THR A 189 2.68 12.32 -13.87
C THR A 189 1.77 11.12 -14.14
N GLU A 190 1.06 11.10 -15.27
CA GLU A 190 0.26 9.97 -15.74
C GLU A 190 1.12 8.74 -16.06
N MET A 191 2.32 8.95 -16.60
CA MET A 191 3.23 7.86 -16.97
C MET A 191 3.92 7.26 -15.75
N LEU A 192 4.29 8.11 -14.80
CA LEU A 192 4.91 7.70 -13.55
C LEU A 192 4.53 8.69 -12.45
N SER A 193 4.09 8.18 -11.30
CA SER A 193 3.92 8.94 -10.06
C SER A 193 4.56 8.18 -8.89
N PHE A 194 5.03 8.90 -7.88
CA PHE A 194 5.63 8.30 -6.69
C PHE A 194 4.68 8.46 -5.51
N VAL A 195 4.53 7.40 -4.73
CA VAL A 195 3.62 7.38 -3.58
C VAL A 195 4.36 6.80 -2.39
N LEU A 196 4.46 7.57 -1.30
CA LEU A 196 4.96 7.07 -0.03
C LEU A 196 3.79 6.51 0.77
N ARG A 197 3.87 5.23 1.10
CA ARG A 197 2.87 4.54 1.94
C ARG A 197 3.53 3.96 3.17
N GLU A 198 2.73 3.82 4.20
CA GLU A 198 3.07 2.91 5.28
C GLU A 198 2.96 1.47 4.75
N HIS A 199 4.08 0.76 4.77
CA HIS A 199 4.14 -0.66 4.50
C HIS A 199 3.84 -1.36 5.82
N GLU A 200 2.54 -1.54 6.12
CA GLU A 200 2.13 -2.49 7.13
C GLU A 200 2.69 -3.85 6.73
N THR A 201 3.28 -4.56 7.69
CA THR A 201 3.99 -5.83 7.56
C THR A 201 3.06 -7.00 7.13
N GLY A 202 2.24 -6.81 6.11
CA GLY A 202 1.21 -7.74 5.63
C GLY A 202 1.10 -7.85 4.10
N GLU A 203 1.76 -6.99 3.32
CA GLU A 203 1.93 -7.24 1.87
C GLU A 203 3.06 -8.26 1.68
N VAL A 204 2.68 -9.53 1.55
CA VAL A 204 3.59 -10.63 1.22
C VAL A 204 4.22 -10.38 -0.15
N LEU A 205 5.54 -10.26 -0.21
CA LEU A 205 6.31 -10.19 -1.46
C LEU A 205 6.26 -11.56 -2.15
N TRP A 206 5.20 -11.82 -2.92
CA TRP A 206 4.99 -13.11 -3.58
C TRP A 206 6.12 -13.51 -4.53
N GLU A 207 6.81 -12.54 -5.13
CA GLU A 207 7.97 -12.76 -6.00
C GLU A 207 9.20 -13.33 -5.27
N ALA A 208 9.25 -13.24 -3.93
CA ALA A 208 10.33 -13.80 -3.13
C ALA A 208 10.18 -15.30 -2.82
N PHE A 209 9.03 -15.89 -3.14
CA PHE A 209 8.75 -17.31 -2.93
C PHE A 209 8.96 -18.10 -4.21
N SER A 210 9.48 -19.32 -4.06
CA SER A 210 9.60 -20.26 -5.16
C SER A 210 8.23 -20.72 -5.66
N LEU A 211 8.14 -21.15 -6.91
CA LEU A 211 6.89 -21.67 -7.50
C LEU A 211 6.23 -22.77 -6.64
N PRO A 212 6.96 -23.74 -6.05
CA PRO A 212 6.37 -24.73 -5.14
C PRO A 212 5.74 -24.13 -3.87
N GLU A 213 6.35 -23.08 -3.30
CA GLU A 213 5.83 -22.40 -2.11
C GLU A 213 4.56 -21.62 -2.44
N LEU A 214 4.53 -20.91 -3.56
CA LEU A 214 3.33 -20.25 -4.09
C LEU A 214 2.19 -21.24 -4.31
N HIS A 215 2.49 -22.41 -4.87
CA HIS A 215 1.48 -23.46 -5.07
C HIS A 215 0.96 -24.02 -3.73
N ASN A 216 1.81 -24.09 -2.70
CA ASN A 216 1.38 -24.49 -1.36
C ASN A 216 0.46 -23.44 -0.74
N PHE A 217 0.77 -22.16 -0.87
CA PHE A 217 -0.11 -21.08 -0.40
C PHE A 217 -1.48 -21.13 -1.08
N LEU A 218 -1.53 -21.34 -2.40
CA LEU A 218 -2.80 -21.52 -3.12
C LEU A 218 -3.62 -22.68 -2.54
N ARG A 219 -2.98 -23.83 -2.31
CA ARG A 219 -3.65 -25.00 -1.74
C ARG A 219 -4.17 -24.76 -0.31
N ILE A 220 -3.46 -23.98 0.49
CA ILE A 220 -3.91 -23.59 1.84
C ILE A 220 -5.14 -22.70 1.73
N LEU A 221 -5.11 -21.70 0.84
CA LEU A 221 -6.22 -20.78 0.61
C LEU A 221 -7.47 -21.50 0.10
N ASP A 222 -7.31 -22.41 -0.88
CA ASP A 222 -8.44 -23.20 -1.40
C ASP A 222 -9.12 -24.00 -0.27
N ARG A 223 -8.31 -24.58 0.63
CA ARG A 223 -8.83 -25.33 1.78
C ARG A 223 -9.54 -24.41 2.78
N GLU A 224 -8.96 -23.25 3.08
CA GLU A 224 -9.59 -22.28 3.97
C GLU A 224 -10.91 -21.76 3.40
N GLU A 225 -10.96 -21.48 2.09
CA GLU A 225 -12.19 -21.08 1.39
C GLU A 225 -13.27 -22.15 1.50
N ASP A 226 -12.92 -23.43 1.25
CA ASP A 226 -13.85 -24.55 1.38
C ASP A 226 -14.38 -24.68 2.82
N GLU A 227 -13.51 -24.56 3.82
CA GLU A 227 -13.89 -24.61 5.23
C GLU A 227 -14.85 -23.46 5.59
N GLN A 228 -14.59 -22.25 5.09
CA GLN A 228 -15.46 -21.09 5.29
C GLN A 228 -16.82 -21.27 4.59
N LEU A 229 -16.83 -21.78 3.37
CA LEU A 229 -18.05 -22.05 2.62
C LEU A 229 -18.92 -23.08 3.34
N GLN A 230 -18.32 -24.14 3.89
CA GLN A 230 -19.04 -25.14 4.66
C GLN A 230 -19.61 -24.56 5.96
N ASN A 231 -18.85 -23.74 6.67
CA ASN A 231 -19.33 -23.05 7.87
C ASN A 231 -20.50 -22.12 7.55
N LEU A 232 -20.41 -21.37 6.44
CA LEU A 232 -21.48 -20.50 5.98
C LEU A 232 -22.74 -21.28 5.63
N LYS A 233 -22.61 -22.39 4.87
CA LYS A 233 -23.73 -23.28 4.55
C LYS A 233 -24.42 -23.83 5.79
N ARG A 234 -23.65 -24.29 6.80
CA ARG A 234 -24.22 -24.77 8.06
C ARG A 234 -24.98 -23.68 8.81
N ARG A 235 -24.45 -22.45 8.85
CA ARG A 235 -25.13 -21.31 9.49
C ARG A 235 -26.43 -20.98 8.79
N TYR A 236 -26.44 -20.92 7.46
CA TYR A 236 -27.65 -20.66 6.69
C TYR A 236 -28.69 -21.79 6.84
N ALA A 237 -28.26 -23.05 6.86
CA ALA A 237 -29.15 -24.18 7.10
C ALA A 237 -29.80 -24.07 8.49
N ALA A 238 -29.01 -23.86 9.54
CA ALA A 238 -29.53 -23.69 10.90
C ALA A 238 -30.46 -22.47 11.04
N TYR A 239 -30.16 -21.38 10.32
CA TYR A 239 -31.03 -20.20 10.31
C TYR A 239 -32.35 -20.48 9.58
N ARG A 240 -32.31 -21.20 8.46
CA ARG A 240 -33.50 -21.61 7.73
C ARG A 240 -34.39 -22.53 8.56
N ASP A 241 -33.81 -23.52 9.25
CA ASP A 241 -34.57 -24.45 10.10
C ASP A 241 -35.31 -23.68 11.22
N LYS A 242 -34.67 -22.68 11.83
CA LYS A 242 -35.31 -21.81 12.82
C LYS A 242 -36.44 -20.95 12.25
N LEU A 243 -36.29 -20.47 11.01
CA LEU A 243 -37.35 -19.72 10.33
C LEU A 243 -38.55 -20.61 10.01
N GLU A 244 -38.32 -21.85 9.57
CA GLU A 244 -39.37 -22.82 9.30
C GLU A 244 -40.12 -23.21 10.58
N GLU A 245 -39.41 -23.40 11.69
CA GLU A 245 -40.01 -23.64 13.02
C GLU A 245 -40.93 -22.47 13.42
N ALA A 246 -40.43 -21.22 13.34
CA ALA A 246 -41.22 -20.03 13.67
C ALA A 246 -42.45 -19.86 12.75
N LEU A 247 -42.35 -20.18 11.46
CA LEU A 247 -43.48 -20.14 10.54
C LEU A 247 -44.53 -21.23 10.85
N GLY A 248 -44.09 -22.41 11.30
CA GLY A 248 -44.96 -23.49 11.74
C GLY A 248 -45.76 -23.16 13.00
N GLU A 249 -45.15 -22.43 13.94
CA GLU A 249 -45.82 -21.98 15.17
C GLU A 249 -46.90 -20.91 14.91
N VAL A 250 -46.70 -20.05 13.91
CA VAL A 250 -47.65 -18.99 13.53
C VAL A 250 -48.92 -19.54 12.83
N TRP A 251 -48.88 -20.75 12.28
CA TRP A 251 -49.98 -21.31 11.48
C TRP A 251 -50.97 -22.21 12.26
N GLN A 252 -50.86 -22.30 13.58
CA GLN A 252 -51.85 -22.97 14.43
C GLN A 252 -53.13 -22.11 14.50
N PRO A 253 -54.29 -22.55 13.95
CA PRO A 253 -55.52 -21.78 14.08
C PRO A 253 -55.96 -21.76 15.55
N PRO A 254 -56.51 -20.64 16.05
CA PRO A 254 -57.06 -20.58 17.40
C PRO A 254 -58.24 -21.56 17.49
N GLY A 255 -58.10 -22.53 18.40
CA GLY A 255 -59.16 -23.48 18.75
C GLY A 255 -60.34 -22.85 19.47
#